data_AF-A0A7S4JNP2-F1
#
_entry.id   AF-A0A7S4JNP2-F1
#
_cell.length_a   1.000
_cell.length_b   1.000
_cell.length_c   1.000
_cell.angle_alpha   90.00
_cell.angle_beta   90.00
_cell.angle_gamma   90.00
#
_symmetry.space_group_name_H-M   'P 1'
#
loop_
_entity.id
_entity.type
_entity.pdbx_description
1 polymer ?
#
loop_
_entity_poly.entity_id
_entity_poly.type
_entity_poly.pdbx_seq_one_letter_code
_entity_poly.pdbx_strand_id
1 'polypeptide(L)'
;PPARSGSPESSRPRLGGPLPQVEPLKYDGRSDVDPSESSPPAAGLLGSLGSSGGGGSPKDRLLEKNSRRSKLTFRSTVSVQPIPQRSEYSSRIKSRIWSDRYEIQSNATRNAVEFAAEGWNWRTVTEDDGMFVCTASGELIHPVHCQTFYAEQMTTDNIPTVSAADTMF
;
A
#
# COMPACT_ATOMS: atom_id res chain seq x y z
N PRO A 1 -16.84 8.31 66.76
CA PRO A 1 -17.13 8.54 65.32
C PRO A 1 -15.95 8.07 64.44
N PRO A 2 -16.21 7.39 63.32
CA PRO A 2 -15.68 6.03 63.13
C PRO A 2 -14.44 5.92 62.25
N ALA A 3 -13.76 4.78 62.44
CA ALA A 3 -12.68 4.22 61.66
C ALA A 3 -12.99 4.19 60.15
N ARG A 4 -12.01 4.60 59.32
CA ARG A 4 -12.01 4.36 57.87
C ARG A 4 -11.30 3.04 57.61
N SER A 5 -12.09 2.07 57.16
CA SER A 5 -11.67 0.76 56.69
C SER A 5 -10.74 0.86 55.48
N GLY A 6 -9.58 0.21 55.58
CA GLY A 6 -8.79 -0.18 54.42
C GLY A 6 -9.51 -1.30 53.67
N SER A 7 -9.72 -1.11 52.37
CA SER A 7 -10.22 -2.16 51.47
C SER A 7 -9.04 -2.92 50.87
N PRO A 8 -9.07 -4.27 50.83
CA PRO A 8 -8.01 -5.07 50.24
C PRO A 8 -8.03 -5.05 48.70
N GLU A 9 -6.84 -5.20 48.13
CA GLU A 9 -6.56 -5.40 46.71
C GLU A 9 -7.51 -6.40 46.05
N SER A 10 -8.26 -5.92 45.06
CA SER A 10 -8.93 -6.77 44.07
C SER A 10 -8.04 -6.82 42.82
N SER A 11 -7.12 -7.77 42.80
CA SER A 11 -6.39 -8.21 41.61
C SER A 11 -7.36 -8.56 40.49
N ARG A 12 -7.48 -7.70 39.49
CA ARG A 12 -8.23 -7.99 38.27
C ARG A 12 -7.51 -9.10 37.50
N PRO A 13 -8.20 -10.17 37.05
CA PRO A 13 -7.61 -11.09 36.11
C PRO A 13 -7.35 -10.34 34.80
N ARG A 14 -6.08 -10.30 34.38
CA ARG A 14 -5.70 -9.83 33.04
C ARG A 14 -6.35 -10.77 32.04
N LEU A 15 -7.38 -10.30 31.34
CA LEU A 15 -7.89 -10.95 30.14
C LEU A 15 -6.71 -11.05 29.16
N GLY A 16 -6.18 -12.25 29.00
CA GLY A 16 -5.17 -12.55 27.99
C GLY A 16 -5.73 -12.13 26.63
N GLY A 17 -5.06 -11.16 26.00
CA GLY A 17 -5.34 -10.81 24.62
C GLY A 17 -5.16 -12.05 23.71
N PRO A 18 -5.78 -12.08 22.52
CA PRO A 18 -5.65 -13.18 21.60
C PRO A 18 -4.16 -13.38 21.27
N LEU A 19 -3.61 -14.53 21.65
CA LEU A 19 -2.28 -14.92 21.20
C LEU A 19 -2.31 -15.00 19.68
N PRO A 20 -1.31 -14.47 18.97
CA PRO A 20 -1.18 -14.71 17.54
C PRO A 20 -1.04 -16.21 17.33
N GLN A 21 -2.04 -16.83 16.73
CA GLN A 21 -1.91 -18.20 16.25
C GLN A 21 -0.91 -18.17 15.09
N VAL A 22 0.33 -18.55 15.40
CA VAL A 22 1.33 -18.88 14.39
C VAL A 22 1.00 -20.28 13.93
N GLU A 23 0.20 -20.40 12.86
CA GLU A 23 0.02 -21.69 12.21
C GLU A 23 1.36 -22.12 11.60
N PRO A 24 1.87 -23.32 11.90
CA PRO A 24 3.06 -23.84 11.24
C PRO A 24 2.81 -23.99 9.74
N LEU A 25 3.72 -23.44 8.92
CA LEU A 25 3.72 -23.71 7.49
C LEU A 25 4.01 -25.20 7.27
N LYS A 26 3.07 -25.87 6.59
CA LYS A 26 2.95 -27.34 6.46
C LYS A 26 4.04 -28.04 5.62
N TYR A 27 5.12 -27.37 5.20
CA TYR A 27 6.11 -28.02 4.36
C TYR A 27 7.27 -28.60 5.16
N ASP A 28 7.06 -29.83 5.61
CA ASP A 28 8.12 -30.77 5.97
C ASP A 28 8.82 -31.28 4.70
N GLY A 29 10.14 -31.35 4.76
CA GLY A 29 11.04 -31.53 3.63
C GLY A 29 10.80 -32.81 2.80
N ARG A 30 10.91 -32.64 1.48
CA ARG A 30 11.42 -33.67 0.57
C ARG A 30 12.43 -33.04 -0.37
N SER A 31 13.65 -33.50 -0.22
CA SER A 31 14.82 -33.24 -1.05
C SER A 31 14.76 -34.09 -2.31
N ASP A 32 14.69 -33.46 -3.47
CA ASP A 32 15.06 -34.09 -4.74
C ASP A 32 16.26 -33.32 -5.31
N VAL A 33 17.45 -33.85 -5.02
CA VAL A 33 18.73 -33.41 -5.59
C VAL A 33 19.00 -34.30 -6.81
N ASP A 34 19.08 -33.70 -7.99
CA ASP A 34 19.45 -34.40 -9.23
C ASP A 34 20.95 -34.17 -9.51
N PRO A 35 21.81 -35.21 -9.44
CA PRO A 35 23.24 -35.08 -9.62
C PRO A 35 23.66 -35.53 -11.02
N SER A 36 23.50 -34.69 -12.03
CA SER A 36 24.25 -34.84 -13.27
C SER A 36 24.38 -33.51 -14.00
N GLU A 37 25.57 -32.89 -13.92
CA GLU A 37 26.23 -32.32 -15.10
C GLU A 37 27.68 -31.94 -14.77
N SER A 38 28.58 -32.78 -15.28
CA SER A 38 30.03 -32.63 -15.26
C SER A 38 30.51 -31.79 -16.46
N SER A 39 31.52 -30.96 -16.21
CA SER A 39 32.27 -30.02 -17.08
C SER A 39 32.59 -30.46 -18.53
N PRO A 40 33.10 -29.51 -19.33
CA PRO A 40 34.50 -29.67 -19.77
C PRO A 40 35.38 -28.39 -19.69
N PRO A 41 36.72 -28.54 -19.69
CA PRO A 41 37.70 -27.45 -19.74
C PRO A 41 38.24 -27.21 -21.16
N ALA A 42 38.61 -25.98 -21.49
CA ALA A 42 39.43 -25.69 -22.68
C ALA A 42 40.54 -24.68 -22.34
N ALA A 43 41.75 -25.06 -22.74
CA ALA A 43 43.03 -24.45 -22.42
C ALA A 43 43.40 -23.28 -23.35
N GLY A 44 44.22 -22.37 -22.82
CA GLY A 44 45.34 -21.73 -23.52
C GLY A 44 45.05 -20.51 -24.40
N LEU A 45 45.69 -19.38 -24.09
CA LEU A 45 46.63 -18.74 -25.03
C LEU A 45 47.54 -17.72 -24.32
N LEU A 46 48.83 -17.82 -24.66
CA LEU A 46 49.94 -16.97 -24.27
C LEU A 46 49.83 -15.54 -24.85
N GLY A 47 50.32 -14.56 -24.12
CA GLY A 47 50.62 -13.21 -24.62
C GLY A 47 51.66 -12.54 -23.73
N SER A 48 52.91 -12.57 -24.19
CA SER A 48 54.10 -11.95 -23.58
C SER A 48 54.45 -10.63 -24.30
N LEU A 49 55.42 -9.89 -23.72
CA LEU A 49 56.05 -8.61 -24.12
C LEU A 49 55.21 -7.36 -23.81
N GLY A 50 55.71 -6.26 -23.23
CA GLY A 50 56.99 -5.72 -22.77
C GLY A 50 56.63 -4.33 -22.18
N SER A 51 57.35 -3.64 -21.29
CA SER A 51 58.67 -3.06 -21.51
C SER A 51 59.11 -2.24 -20.26
N SER A 52 60.40 -2.36 -19.94
CA SER A 52 61.37 -1.34 -19.47
C SER A 52 61.00 -0.27 -18.42
N GLY A 53 61.70 -0.34 -17.27
CA GLY A 53 62.73 0.64 -16.88
C GLY A 53 62.32 1.96 -16.18
N GLY A 54 62.93 2.24 -15.02
CA GLY A 54 63.04 3.60 -14.47
C GLY A 54 63.03 3.68 -12.93
N GLY A 55 64.21 3.77 -12.32
CA GLY A 55 64.37 4.04 -10.88
C GLY A 55 64.17 5.51 -10.50
N GLY A 56 63.88 5.79 -9.23
CA GLY A 56 63.95 7.14 -8.67
C GLY A 56 63.08 7.40 -7.44
N SER A 57 63.70 7.34 -6.25
CA SER A 57 63.50 8.17 -5.04
C SER A 57 62.15 8.22 -4.29
N PRO A 58 62.13 8.02 -2.95
CA PRO A 58 60.93 8.07 -2.12
C PRO A 58 60.81 9.43 -1.40
N LYS A 59 60.24 10.44 -2.04
CA LYS A 59 59.76 11.65 -1.35
C LYS A 59 58.49 12.12 -2.03
N ASP A 60 57.38 11.96 -1.30
CA ASP A 60 56.14 12.74 -1.35
C ASP A 60 54.94 11.84 -0.99
N ARG A 61 54.81 11.54 0.30
CA ARG A 61 53.54 11.08 0.89
C ARG A 61 52.61 12.28 1.05
N LEU A 62 52.13 12.84 -0.05
CA LEU A 62 50.92 13.64 -0.02
C LEU A 62 49.75 12.69 -0.23
N LEU A 63 48.96 12.58 0.84
CA LEU A 63 47.74 11.80 1.00
C LEU A 63 46.92 11.77 -0.29
N GLU A 64 47.19 10.74 -1.09
CA GLU A 64 46.38 10.40 -2.24
C GLU A 64 45.04 9.95 -1.65
N LYS A 65 44.10 10.89 -1.57
CA LYS A 65 42.68 10.62 -1.36
C LYS A 65 42.28 9.70 -2.50
N ASN A 66 42.46 8.41 -2.24
CA ASN A 66 42.10 7.32 -3.10
C ASN A 66 40.57 7.34 -3.16
N SER A 67 40.03 8.21 -4.02
CA SER A 67 38.66 8.12 -4.52
C SER A 67 38.63 6.84 -5.35
N ARG A 68 38.62 5.71 -4.62
CA ARG A 68 38.30 4.41 -5.17
C ARG A 68 36.87 4.61 -5.65
N ARG A 69 36.70 4.87 -6.94
CA ARG A 69 35.39 4.85 -7.59
C ARG A 69 34.76 3.54 -7.13
N SER A 70 33.73 3.61 -6.30
CA SER A 70 33.07 2.43 -5.79
C SER A 70 32.52 1.71 -7.02
N LYS A 71 33.17 0.62 -7.40
CA LYS A 71 32.71 -0.20 -8.51
C LYS A 71 31.50 -0.96 -8.00
N LEU A 72 30.32 -0.60 -8.49
CA LEU A 72 29.10 -1.34 -8.23
C LEU A 72 29.26 -2.74 -8.84
N THR A 73 29.17 -3.76 -8.00
CA THR A 73 29.20 -5.15 -8.42
C THR A 73 27.87 -5.79 -8.08
N PHE A 74 27.38 -6.65 -8.98
CA PHE A 74 26.17 -7.41 -8.76
C PHE A 74 26.52 -8.75 -8.13
N ARG A 75 25.70 -9.14 -7.16
CA ARG A 75 25.79 -10.48 -6.57
C ARG A 75 25.13 -11.47 -7.52
N SER A 76 25.85 -12.51 -7.92
CA SER A 76 25.36 -13.53 -8.85
C SER A 76 24.37 -14.52 -8.23
N THR A 77 24.26 -14.53 -6.91
CA THR A 77 23.37 -15.43 -6.17
C THR A 77 22.07 -14.72 -5.82
N VAL A 78 20.94 -15.30 -6.20
CA VAL A 78 19.60 -14.82 -5.83
C VAL A 78 19.01 -15.70 -4.72
N SER A 79 18.27 -15.10 -3.80
CA SER A 79 17.46 -15.82 -2.83
C SER A 79 16.02 -15.89 -3.35
N VAL A 80 15.49 -17.10 -3.47
CA VAL A 80 14.09 -17.32 -3.86
C VAL A 80 13.29 -17.58 -2.60
N GLN A 81 12.21 -16.83 -2.42
CA GLN A 81 11.25 -17.03 -1.34
C GLN A 81 9.87 -17.21 -1.98
N PRO A 82 9.13 -18.28 -1.65
CA PRO A 82 7.79 -18.48 -2.17
C PRO A 82 6.85 -17.41 -1.61
N ILE A 83 5.99 -16.87 -2.48
CA ILE A 83 4.90 -15.98 -2.08
C ILE A 83 3.59 -16.77 -2.10
N PRO A 84 2.71 -16.61 -1.08
CA PRO A 84 1.42 -17.29 -1.08
C PRO A 84 0.55 -16.87 -2.24
N GLN A 85 -0.14 -17.82 -2.87
CA GLN A 85 -1.15 -17.52 -3.88
C GLN A 85 -2.40 -16.91 -3.25
N ARG A 86 -3.21 -16.22 -4.06
CA ARG A 86 -4.47 -15.59 -3.61
C ARG A 86 -5.39 -16.57 -2.87
N SER A 87 -5.45 -17.83 -3.30
CA SER A 87 -6.28 -18.89 -2.71
C SER A 87 -5.82 -19.28 -1.29
N GLU A 88 -4.53 -19.15 -0.97
CA GLU A 88 -3.92 -19.59 0.29
C GLU A 88 -4.26 -18.67 1.47
N TYR A 89 -4.64 -17.42 1.22
CA TYR A 89 -5.04 -16.50 2.28
C TYR A 89 -6.40 -16.86 2.90
N SER A 90 -6.56 -16.64 4.20
CA SER A 90 -7.86 -16.76 4.88
C SER A 90 -8.85 -15.70 4.36
N SER A 91 -10.16 -15.95 4.53
CA SER A 91 -11.21 -15.00 4.11
C SER A 91 -11.03 -13.62 4.73
N ARG A 92 -10.66 -13.57 6.01
CA ARG A 92 -10.37 -12.31 6.74
C ARG A 92 -9.20 -11.54 6.15
N ILE A 93 -8.14 -12.22 5.70
CA ILE A 93 -7.00 -11.56 5.06
C ILE A 93 -7.40 -11.10 3.67
N LYS A 94 -8.12 -11.94 2.92
CA LYS A 94 -8.61 -11.62 1.58
C LYS A 94 -9.45 -10.34 1.57
N SER A 95 -10.39 -10.18 2.51
CA SER A 95 -11.28 -9.02 2.59
C SER A 95 -10.58 -7.72 3.02
N ARG A 96 -9.33 -7.79 3.48
CA ARG A 96 -8.52 -6.61 3.83
C ARG A 96 -7.56 -6.21 2.72
N ILE A 97 -7.13 -7.16 1.91
CA ILE A 97 -6.19 -6.94 0.80
C ILE A 97 -6.92 -6.58 -0.49
N TRP A 98 -8.09 -7.20 -0.72
CA TRP A 98 -8.85 -7.03 -1.95
C TRP A 98 -10.23 -6.46 -1.67
N SER A 99 -10.59 -5.44 -2.46
CA SER A 99 -11.93 -4.90 -2.52
C SER A 99 -12.93 -5.94 -3.03
N ASP A 100 -14.14 -5.89 -2.50
CA ASP A 100 -15.24 -6.74 -2.95
C ASP A 100 -15.85 -6.24 -4.26
N ARG A 101 -16.58 -7.10 -4.98
CA ARG A 101 -17.26 -6.77 -6.23
C ARG A 101 -18.20 -5.58 -6.09
N TYR A 102 -18.89 -5.47 -4.96
CA TYR A 102 -19.85 -4.38 -4.72
C TYR A 102 -19.14 -3.06 -4.50
N GLU A 103 -17.99 -3.07 -3.81
CA GLU A 103 -17.16 -1.89 -3.61
C GLU A 103 -16.61 -1.39 -4.95
N ILE A 104 -16.09 -2.30 -5.79
CA ILE A 104 -15.61 -1.96 -7.13
C ILE A 104 -16.74 -1.38 -7.98
N GLN A 105 -17.94 -1.97 -7.94
CA GLN A 105 -19.09 -1.46 -8.68
C GLN A 105 -19.54 -0.08 -8.18
N SER A 106 -19.59 0.11 -6.86
CA SER A 106 -19.93 1.38 -6.24
C SER A 106 -18.93 2.47 -6.64
N ASN A 107 -17.63 2.19 -6.54
CA ASN A 107 -16.58 3.12 -6.95
C ASN A 107 -16.65 3.42 -8.45
N ALA A 108 -16.88 2.42 -9.31
CA ALA A 108 -17.03 2.66 -10.74
C ALA A 108 -18.22 3.57 -11.05
N THR A 109 -19.34 3.37 -10.36
CA THR A 109 -20.56 4.20 -10.52
C THR A 109 -20.28 5.63 -10.06
N ARG A 110 -19.64 5.80 -8.90
CA ARG A 110 -19.25 7.12 -8.39
C ARG A 110 -18.30 7.84 -9.34
N ASN A 111 -17.23 7.17 -9.76
CA ASN A 111 -16.23 7.71 -10.68
C ASN A 111 -16.86 8.10 -12.03
N ALA A 112 -17.84 7.34 -12.52
CA ALA A 112 -18.54 7.68 -13.75
C ALA A 112 -19.34 8.98 -13.63
N VAL A 113 -20.03 9.21 -12.50
CA VAL A 113 -20.76 10.45 -12.23
C VAL A 113 -19.79 11.64 -12.11
N GLU A 114 -18.70 11.47 -11.37
CA GLU A 114 -17.67 12.50 -11.18
C GLU A 114 -17.03 12.88 -12.52
N PHE A 115 -16.61 11.89 -13.31
CA PHE A 115 -15.97 12.15 -14.60
C PHE A 115 -16.92 12.73 -15.65
N ALA A 116 -18.21 12.37 -15.59
CA ALA A 116 -19.23 12.98 -16.42
C ALA A 116 -19.44 14.47 -16.07
N ALA A 117 -19.38 14.83 -14.79
CA ALA A 117 -19.50 16.22 -14.33
C ALA A 117 -18.34 17.11 -14.83
N GLU A 118 -17.18 16.50 -15.09
CA GLU A 118 -15.97 17.16 -15.60
C GLU A 118 -15.87 17.11 -17.12
N GLY A 119 -16.95 16.71 -17.81
CA GLY A 119 -17.02 16.69 -19.27
C GLY A 119 -16.18 15.59 -19.92
N TRP A 120 -15.94 14.48 -19.23
CA TRP A 120 -15.15 13.34 -19.72
C TRP A 120 -13.73 13.73 -20.14
N ASN A 121 -13.16 14.77 -19.52
CA ASN A 121 -11.85 15.29 -19.85
C ASN A 121 -10.87 15.07 -18.69
N TRP A 122 -10.00 14.06 -18.85
CA TRP A 122 -9.01 13.69 -17.82
C TRP A 122 -8.00 14.80 -17.48
N ARG A 123 -7.87 15.83 -18.33
CA ARG A 123 -6.96 16.97 -18.09
C ARG A 123 -7.52 18.02 -17.13
N THR A 124 -8.82 17.98 -16.88
CA THR A 124 -9.54 18.96 -16.06
C THR A 124 -10.22 18.28 -14.87
N VAL A 125 -9.78 17.08 -14.51
CA VAL A 125 -10.29 16.35 -13.35
C VAL A 125 -9.96 17.10 -12.08
N THR A 126 -10.93 17.18 -11.19
CA THR A 126 -10.83 17.83 -9.89
C THR A 126 -9.86 17.05 -9.02
N GLU A 127 -8.77 17.71 -8.61
CA GLU A 127 -7.81 17.17 -7.65
C GLU A 127 -8.38 17.25 -6.22
N ASP A 128 -7.73 16.57 -5.27
CA ASP A 128 -8.17 16.48 -3.87
C ASP A 128 -8.44 17.85 -3.21
N ASP A 129 -7.70 18.89 -3.60
CA ASP A 129 -7.87 20.27 -3.12
C ASP A 129 -9.23 20.89 -3.49
N GLY A 130 -9.86 20.41 -4.56
CA GLY A 130 -11.18 20.83 -5.02
C GLY A 130 -12.33 20.02 -4.44
N MET A 131 -12.06 19.03 -3.59
CA MET A 131 -13.07 18.18 -2.97
C MET A 131 -13.46 18.66 -1.58
N PHE A 132 -14.67 18.32 -1.15
CA PHE A 132 -15.14 18.57 0.22
C PHE A 132 -14.74 17.43 1.15
N VAL A 133 -14.36 17.74 2.38
CA VAL A 133 -14.11 16.72 3.41
C VAL A 133 -15.40 16.44 4.17
N CYS A 134 -15.86 15.19 4.16
CA CYS A 134 -16.97 14.76 5.00
C CYS A 134 -16.54 14.78 6.48
N THR A 135 -17.23 15.53 7.33
CA THR A 135 -16.88 15.63 8.76
C THR A 135 -17.14 14.34 9.55
N ALA A 136 -18.02 13.46 9.05
CA ALA A 136 -18.37 12.21 9.70
C ALA A 136 -17.47 11.03 9.28
N SER A 137 -17.16 10.89 7.99
CA SER A 137 -16.33 9.79 7.47
C SER A 137 -14.88 10.18 7.24
N GLY A 138 -14.56 11.47 7.11
CA GLY A 138 -13.24 11.96 6.73
C GLY A 138 -12.92 11.77 5.24
N GLU A 139 -13.89 11.31 4.44
CA GLU A 139 -13.69 11.05 3.01
C GLU A 139 -13.78 12.33 2.18
N LEU A 140 -13.09 12.34 1.04
CA LEU A 140 -13.20 13.37 0.03
C LEU A 140 -14.43 13.13 -0.86
N ILE A 141 -15.26 14.16 -0.96
CA ILE A 141 -16.51 14.17 -1.69
C ILE A 141 -16.41 15.17 -2.83
N HIS A 142 -16.58 14.67 -4.05
CA HIS A 142 -16.62 15.52 -5.24
C HIS A 142 -17.81 16.50 -5.17
N PRO A 143 -17.65 17.79 -5.55
CA PRO A 143 -18.71 18.79 -5.43
C PRO A 143 -20.04 18.44 -6.09
N VAL A 144 -20.01 17.64 -7.16
CA VAL A 144 -21.21 17.17 -7.88
C VAL A 144 -22.21 16.45 -6.95
N HIS A 145 -21.72 15.71 -5.96
CA HIS A 145 -22.57 14.95 -5.04
C HIS A 145 -23.24 15.84 -3.99
N CYS A 146 -22.77 17.09 -3.83
CA CYS A 146 -23.37 18.07 -2.94
C CYS A 146 -24.33 19.01 -3.69
N GLN A 147 -24.03 19.35 -4.94
CA GLN A 147 -24.86 20.25 -5.75
C GLN A 147 -26.25 19.68 -6.03
N THR A 148 -26.37 18.37 -6.24
CA THR A 148 -27.66 17.67 -6.37
C THR A 148 -28.52 17.80 -5.11
N PHE A 149 -27.91 17.66 -3.92
CA PHE A 149 -28.61 17.78 -2.64
C PHE A 149 -29.25 19.16 -2.42
N TYR A 150 -28.60 20.25 -2.84
CA TYR A 150 -29.14 21.60 -2.69
C TYR A 150 -30.18 21.94 -3.77
N ALA A 151 -30.03 21.41 -4.99
CA ALA A 151 -31.01 21.61 -6.06
C ALA A 151 -32.36 20.95 -5.74
N GLU A 152 -32.35 19.77 -5.12
CA GLU A 152 -33.58 19.05 -4.75
C GLU A 152 -34.36 19.75 -3.62
N GLN A 153 -33.67 20.30 -2.61
CA GLN A 153 -34.31 21.01 -1.49
C GLN A 153 -35.00 22.32 -1.91
N MET A 154 -34.53 22.99 -2.96
CA MET A 154 -35.14 24.26 -3.42
C MET A 154 -36.43 24.07 -4.25
N THR A 155 -36.75 22.84 -4.65
CA THR A 155 -37.96 22.55 -5.45
C THR A 155 -39.16 22.13 -4.60
N THR A 156 -38.95 21.68 -3.37
CA THR A 156 -40.03 21.20 -2.48
C THR A 156 -40.71 22.30 -1.66
N ASP A 157 -40.10 23.48 -1.57
CA ASP A 157 -40.62 24.60 -0.76
C ASP A 157 -41.54 25.55 -1.55
N ASN A 158 -41.93 25.20 -2.79
CA ASN A 158 -42.73 26.05 -3.67
C ASN A 158 -43.96 25.35 -4.25
N ILE A 159 -44.65 24.54 -3.45
CA ILE A 159 -46.08 24.29 -3.72
C ILE A 159 -46.86 25.42 -3.04
N PRO A 160 -47.44 26.38 -3.79
CA PRO A 160 -48.48 27.21 -3.22
C PRO A 160 -49.62 26.26 -2.85
N THR A 161 -49.82 26.06 -1.55
CA THR A 161 -51.09 25.57 -1.00
C THR A 161 -52.13 26.59 -1.45
N VAL A 162 -52.73 26.37 -2.61
CA VAL A 162 -53.93 27.07 -3.02
C VAL A 162 -54.97 26.72 -1.96
N SER A 163 -55.17 27.69 -1.06
CA SER A 163 -56.28 27.73 -0.13
C SER A 163 -57.55 27.49 -0.93
N ALA A 164 -58.19 26.35 -0.69
CA ALA A 164 -59.56 26.10 -1.11
C ALA A 164 -60.48 27.00 -0.27
N ALA A 165 -60.45 28.30 -0.55
CA ALA A 165 -61.55 29.20 -0.26
C ALA A 165 -62.49 29.19 -1.48
N ASP A 166 -63.77 29.38 -1.20
CA ASP A 166 -64.82 29.67 -2.19
C ASP A 166 -65.21 28.54 -3.15
N THR A 167 -66.17 27.74 -2.71
CA THR A 167 -67.29 27.39 -3.58
C THR A 167 -68.58 27.54 -2.78
N MET A 168 -69.09 28.78 -2.72
CA MET A 168 -70.53 28.99 -2.51
C MET A 168 -71.26 28.61 -3.80
N PHE A 169 -72.20 27.67 -3.70
CA PHE A 169 -73.59 27.81 -4.15
C PHE A 169 -74.43 26.68 -3.55
#